data_AF-A0A7J9LE43-F1
#
_entry.id   AF-A0A7J9LE43-F1
#
_cell.length_a   1.000
_cell.length_b   1.000
_cell.length_c   1.000
_cell.angle_alpha   90.00
_cell.angle_beta   90.00
_cell.angle_gamma   90.00
#
_symmetry.space_group_name_H-M   'P 1'
#
loop_
_entity.id
_entity.type
_entity.pdbx_description
1 polymer ?
#
loop_
_entity_poly.entity_id
_entity_poly.type
_entity_poly.pdbx_seq_one_letter_code
_entity_poly.pdbx_strand_id
1 'polypeptide(L)' 'MELDLPVDPNEPTYCLCNQVSYGEMVACDNPNCKIEWFHFGCVGLKEQPRGKWYCPDCAALKNRRKGRSR' A
#
# COMPACT_ATOMS: atom_id res chain seq x y z
N MET A 1 18.55 13.03 -27.71
CA MET A 1 18.62 13.08 -26.24
C MET A 1 17.32 13.73 -25.80
N GLU A 2 16.28 12.94 -25.52
CA GLU A 2 14.89 13.45 -25.40
C GLU A 2 14.14 12.79 -24.24
N LEU A 3 14.81 12.60 -23.10
CA LEU A 3 14.19 11.96 -21.92
C LEU A 3 14.22 12.91 -20.72
N ASP A 4 13.55 14.05 -20.86
CA ASP A 4 13.17 14.90 -19.72
C ASP A 4 11.71 15.36 -19.94
N LEU A 5 10.79 14.40 -19.94
CA LEU A 5 9.40 14.72 -19.67
C LEU A 5 9.32 14.95 -18.15
N PRO A 6 8.94 16.15 -17.68
CA PRO A 6 8.83 16.41 -16.25
C PRO A 6 7.84 15.41 -15.67
N VAL A 7 8.24 14.69 -14.62
CA VAL A 7 7.32 13.80 -13.90
C VAL A 7 6.10 14.62 -13.52
N ASP A 8 4.94 14.27 -14.08
CA ASP A 8 3.74 15.10 -13.95
C ASP A 8 3.42 15.26 -12.46
N PRO A 9 3.42 16.49 -11.90
CA PRO A 9 3.20 16.73 -10.47
C PRO A 9 1.77 16.39 -10.01
N ASN A 10 0.93 15.87 -10.91
CA ASN A 10 -0.44 15.46 -10.67
C ASN A 10 -0.57 13.95 -10.44
N GLU A 11 0.52 13.17 -10.49
CA GLU A 11 0.40 11.73 -10.28
C GLU A 11 0.05 11.43 -8.81
N PRO A 12 -1.06 10.74 -8.53
CA PRO A 12 -1.50 10.45 -7.18
C PRO A 12 -0.46 9.63 -6.42
N THR A 13 -0.12 10.08 -5.21
CA THR A 13 0.78 9.34 -4.33
C THR A 13 0.04 8.24 -3.60
N TYR A 14 0.62 7.05 -3.58
CA TYR A 14 0.13 5.86 -2.90
C TYR A 14 1.12 5.40 -1.83
N CYS A 15 0.75 4.30 -1.18
CA CYS A 15 1.51 3.66 -0.12
C CYS A 15 1.72 4.56 1.11
N LEU A 16 2.30 3.98 2.14
CA LEU A 16 2.71 4.66 3.37
C LEU A 16 3.97 5.52 3.19
N CYS A 17 4.64 5.44 2.04
CA CYS A 17 5.76 6.30 1.68
C CYS A 17 5.34 7.57 0.93
N ASN A 18 4.05 7.77 0.62
CA ASN A 18 3.56 8.90 -0.17
C ASN A 18 4.36 9.07 -1.48
N GLN A 19 4.55 7.97 -2.21
CA GLN A 19 5.23 7.99 -3.50
C GLN A 19 4.27 7.54 -4.60
N VAL A 20 4.59 7.93 -5.83
CA VAL A 20 3.86 7.52 -7.03
C VAL A 20 3.81 6.00 -7.20
N SER A 21 2.95 5.52 -8.09
CA SER A 21 2.95 4.10 -8.44
C SER A 21 4.23 3.73 -9.18
N TYR A 22 5.02 2.81 -8.63
CA TYR A 22 6.23 2.33 -9.29
C TYR A 22 6.45 0.84 -9.02
N GLY A 23 6.89 0.10 -10.04
CA GLY A 23 7.19 -1.33 -9.92
C GLY A 23 5.98 -2.17 -9.51
N GLU A 24 6.19 -3.08 -8.55
CA GLU A 24 5.16 -4.01 -8.07
C GLU A 24 4.36 -3.42 -6.90
N MET A 25 3.04 -3.42 -7.06
CA MET A 25 2.10 -2.89 -6.08
C MET A 25 1.02 -3.92 -5.73
N VAL A 26 0.55 -3.88 -4.49
CA VAL A 26 -0.54 -4.70 -3.96
C VAL A 26 -1.70 -3.81 -3.52
N ALA A 27 -2.92 -4.25 -3.83
CA ALA A 27 -4.13 -3.62 -3.31
C ALA A 27 -4.56 -4.27 -1.99
N CYS A 28 -4.93 -3.45 -1.01
CA CYS A 28 -5.52 -3.86 0.24
C CYS A 28 -6.98 -4.27 0.01
N ASP A 29 -7.34 -5.50 0.37
CA ASP A 29 -8.70 -6.06 0.25
C ASP A 29 -9.70 -5.42 1.25
N ASN A 30 -9.26 -4.48 2.10
CA ASN A 30 -10.19 -3.75 2.97
C ASN A 30 -10.80 -2.55 2.21
N PRO A 31 -12.12 -2.56 1.93
CA PRO A 31 -12.79 -1.47 1.20
C PRO A 31 -12.82 -0.15 1.99
N ASN A 32 -12.48 -0.17 3.28
CA ASN A 32 -12.36 1.05 4.10
C ASN A 32 -10.90 1.55 4.19
N CYS A 33 -9.97 0.96 3.43
CA CYS A 33 -8.59 1.44 3.41
C CYS A 33 -8.53 2.76 2.62
N LYS A 34 -7.92 3.80 3.20
CA LYS A 34 -7.81 5.11 2.53
C LYS A 34 -6.78 5.14 1.39
N ILE A 35 -5.77 4.27 1.47
CA ILE A 35 -4.64 4.28 0.54
C ILE A 35 -4.84 3.24 -0.56
N GLU A 36 -5.41 2.08 -0.20
CA GLU A 36 -5.67 0.92 -1.05
C GLU A 36 -4.41 0.29 -1.68
N TRP A 37 -3.46 1.07 -2.20
CA TRP A 37 -2.30 0.59 -2.93
C TRP A 37 -0.99 0.75 -2.18
N PHE A 38 -0.16 -0.30 -2.19
CA PHE A 38 1.12 -0.34 -1.48
C PHE A 38 2.22 -1.00 -2.30
N HIS A 39 3.44 -0.46 -2.27
CA HIS A 39 4.58 -1.09 -2.92
C HIS A 39 5.05 -2.33 -2.16
N PHE A 40 5.47 -3.35 -2.90
CA PHE A 40 5.93 -4.61 -2.31
C PHE A 40 7.05 -4.41 -1.29
N GLY A 41 8.08 -3.63 -1.66
CA GLY A 41 9.20 -3.32 -0.76
C GLY A 41 8.78 -2.57 0.52
N CYS A 42 7.80 -1.68 0.43
CA CYS A 42 7.30 -0.91 1.57
C CYS A 42 6.54 -1.78 2.59
N VAL A 43 5.91 -2.86 2.12
CA VAL A 43 5.15 -3.78 2.98
C VAL A 43 5.84 -5.14 3.18
N GLY A 44 7.07 -5.29 2.70
CA GLY A 44 7.84 -6.53 2.82
C GLY A 44 7.30 -7.70 2.00
N LEU A 45 6.51 -7.43 0.95
CA LEU A 45 6.14 -8.46 -0.03
C LEU A 45 7.29 -8.66 -1.02
N LYS A 46 7.49 -9.90 -1.44
CA LYS A 46 8.44 -10.28 -2.49
C LYS A 46 7.74 -10.75 -3.77
N GLU A 47 6.47 -11.11 -3.67
CA GLU A 47 5.67 -11.67 -4.74
C GLU A 47 4.21 -11.31 -4.52
N GLN A 48 3.40 -11.40 -5.59
CA GLN A 48 1.97 -11.19 -5.50
C GLN A 48 1.35 -12.20 -4.52
N PRO A 49 0.68 -11.74 -3.46
CA PRO A 49 0.06 -12.63 -2.50
C PRO A 49 -1.04 -13.45 -3.18
N ARG A 50 -1.02 -14.76 -2.96
CA ARG A 50 -2.09 -15.65 -3.45
C ARG A 50 -3.33 -15.51 -2.57
N GLY A 51 -4.12 -14.46 -2.82
CA GLY A 51 -5.42 -14.24 -2.20
C GLY A 51 -5.58 -12.84 -1.60
N LYS A 52 -6.43 -12.75 -0.57
CA LYS A 52 -6.74 -11.48 0.11
C LYS A 52 -5.54 -11.01 0.90
N TRP A 53 -5.03 -9.84 0.54
CA TRP A 53 -3.97 -9.17 1.28
C TRP A 53 -4.50 -7.92 1.98
N TYR A 54 -4.00 -7.66 3.18
CA TYR A 54 -4.37 -6.48 3.96
C TYR A 54 -3.12 -5.72 4.37
N CYS A 55 -3.17 -4.40 4.26
CA CYS A 55 -2.07 -3.53 4.68
C CYS A 55 -1.84 -3.64 6.21
N PRO A 56 -0.63 -3.32 6.70
CA PRO A 56 -0.28 -3.46 8.12
C PRO A 56 -1.23 -2.71 9.06
N ASP A 57 -1.79 -1.58 8.63
CA ASP A 57 -2.77 -0.81 9.40
C ASP A 57 -4.12 -1.55 9.52
N CYS A 58 -4.63 -2.06 8.39
CA CYS A 58 -5.88 -2.84 8.36
C CYS A 58 -5.75 -4.19 9.10
N ALA A 59 -4.58 -4.83 8.98
CA ALA A 59 -4.26 -6.05 9.72
C ALA A 59 -4.19 -5.78 11.24
N ALA A 60 -3.55 -4.69 11.65
CA ALA A 60 -3.48 -4.28 13.06
C ALA A 60 -4.87 -3.93 13.62
N LEU A 61 -5.73 -3.26 12.85
CA LEU A 61 -7.11 -2.94 13.26
C LEU A 61 -7.93 -4.19 13.56
N LYS A 62 -7.81 -5.23 12.72
CA LYS A 62 -8.46 -6.53 12.98
C LYS A 62 -7.95 -7.19 14.26
N ASN A 63 -6.66 -7.03 14.57
CA ASN A 63 -6.05 -7.62 15.77
C ASN A 63 -6.37 -6.85 17.06
N ARG A 64 -6.47 -5.51 17.02
CA ARG A 64 -6.73 -4.66 18.19
C ARG A 64 -8.07 -4.92 18.89
N ARG A 65 -9.05 -5.53 18.21
CA ARG A 65 -10.32 -5.93 18.82
C ARG A 65 -10.18 -7.02 19.90
N LYS A 66 -9.04 -7.72 20.00
CA LYS A 66 -8.81 -8.77 21.00
C LYS A 66 -8.00 -8.35 22.23
N GLY A 67 -7.56 -7.10 22.34
CA GLY A 67 -6.48 -6.73 23.28
C GLY A 67 -6.75 -5.58 24.25
N ARG A 68 -8.00 -5.19 24.51
CA ARG A 68 -8.32 -4.10 25.45
C ARG A 68 -9.23 -4.55 26.59
N SER A 69 -8.78 -5.55 27.34
CA SER A 69 -9.06 -5.68 28.78
C SER A 69 -7.71 -5.62 29.50
N ARG A 70 -7.42 -4.48 30.12
CA ARG A 70 -6.53 -4.38 31.27
C ARG A 70 -7.35 -3.80 32.40
#